data_AF-A0A940MFG1-F1
#
_entry.id   AF-A0A940MFG1-F1
#
_cell.length_a   1.000
_cell.length_b   1.000
_cell.length_c   1.000
_cell.angle_alpha   90.00
_cell.angle_beta   90.00
_cell.angle_gamma   90.00
#
_symmetry.space_group_name_H-M   'P 1'
#
loop_
_entity.id
_entity.type
_entity.pdbx_description
1 polymer ?
#
loop_
_entity_poly.entity_id
_entity_poly.type
_entity_poly.pdbx_seq_one_letter_code
_entity_poly.pdbx_strand_id
1 'polypeptide(L)'
;MTIDRLAARELSETWSLPEGTSVRTETDGGRAVVLVDSPRGGLRVDDPSPALVEALRRMSLGPVRLPNLVPDFPAYDSPPARRSAAAADLVRRLADVRYVVDRHLMLGAGLMMTVSPAGRSARFLPGPLPHGRGDARVTLTRAARFSPSGPGLVLESDLSDHRVELHGPEALWLMARVPGMRLRDLERVVRLPRLPLPAGATDAFVAYLVAARMVSLSP
;
A
#
# COMPACT_ATOMS: atom_id res chain seq x y z
N MET A 1 -10.92 1.89 30.36
CA MET A 1 -10.61 0.53 29.87
C MET A 1 -11.23 0.42 28.49
N THR A 2 -10.44 0.62 27.43
CA THR A 2 -10.96 0.79 26.06
C THR A 2 -11.26 -0.57 25.43
N ILE A 3 -12.46 -0.71 24.85
CA ILE A 3 -13.05 -1.95 24.33
C ILE A 3 -12.26 -2.52 23.12
N ASP A 4 -11.35 -1.75 22.51
CA ASP A 4 -10.52 -2.15 21.36
C ASP A 4 -9.49 -3.28 21.61
N ARG A 5 -9.33 -3.76 22.85
CA ARG A 5 -8.34 -4.81 23.18
C ARG A 5 -8.85 -6.25 23.00
N LEU A 6 -10.10 -6.45 22.59
CA LEU A 6 -10.72 -7.79 22.53
C LEU A 6 -10.76 -8.42 21.13
N ALA A 7 -10.60 -7.64 20.06
CA ALA A 7 -10.45 -8.19 18.71
C ALA A 7 -8.98 -8.45 18.40
N ALA A 8 -8.69 -9.59 17.76
CA ALA A 8 -7.37 -9.82 17.19
C ALA A 8 -7.06 -8.68 16.21
N ARG A 9 -5.88 -8.06 16.31
CA ARG A 9 -5.48 -7.01 15.38
C ARG A 9 -5.35 -7.61 14.00
N GLU A 10 -6.20 -7.23 13.07
CA GLU A 10 -6.15 -7.72 11.70
C GLU A 10 -5.23 -6.84 10.85
N LEU A 11 -4.45 -7.47 9.97
CA LEU A 11 -3.77 -6.77 8.90
C LEU A 11 -4.78 -6.46 7.80
N SER A 12 -4.83 -5.21 7.33
CA SER A 12 -5.61 -4.88 6.14
C SER A 12 -4.92 -3.85 5.26
N GLU A 13 -5.19 -3.95 3.96
CA GLU A 13 -4.79 -2.96 2.98
C GLU A 13 -5.92 -1.98 2.70
N THR A 14 -5.59 -0.69 2.69
CA THR A 14 -6.51 0.38 2.31
C THR A 14 -5.89 1.31 1.28
N TRP A 15 -6.74 2.04 0.56
CA TRP A 15 -6.39 2.92 -0.55
C TRP A 15 -7.04 4.28 -0.32
N SER A 16 -6.32 5.38 -0.51
CA SER A 16 -6.88 6.73 -0.38
C SER A 16 -6.31 7.69 -1.41
N LEU A 17 -6.94 8.86 -1.56
CA LEU A 17 -6.33 9.97 -2.28
C LEU A 17 -5.61 10.87 -1.27
N PRO A 18 -4.42 11.41 -1.62
CA PRO A 18 -3.70 12.29 -0.73
C PRO A 18 -4.47 13.59 -0.52
N GLU A 19 -4.22 14.24 0.62
CA GLU A 19 -4.83 15.53 0.94
C GLU A 19 -4.60 16.55 -0.19
N GLY A 20 -5.61 17.40 -0.43
CA GLY A 20 -5.62 18.34 -1.54
C GLY A 20 -5.96 17.71 -2.90
N THR A 21 -6.27 16.40 -2.95
CA THR A 21 -6.79 15.76 -4.17
C THR A 21 -8.30 15.91 -4.26
N SER A 22 -8.80 16.37 -5.40
CA SER A 22 -10.23 16.47 -5.70
C SER A 22 -10.61 15.57 -6.86
N VAL A 23 -11.82 15.00 -6.81
CA VAL A 23 -12.38 14.15 -7.87
C VAL A 23 -13.71 14.74 -8.32
N ARG A 24 -13.84 14.95 -9.62
CA ARG A 24 -15.09 15.43 -10.25
C ARG A 24 -15.49 14.47 -11.35
N THR A 25 -16.78 14.24 -11.47
CA THR A 25 -17.36 13.49 -12.59
C THR A 25 -18.13 14.48 -13.46
N GLU A 26 -17.84 14.47 -14.76
CA GLU A 26 -18.41 15.37 -15.74
C GLU A 26 -18.90 14.57 -16.97
N THR A 27 -19.61 15.25 -17.86
CA THR A 27 -19.99 14.71 -19.17
C THR A 27 -19.35 15.57 -20.25
N ASP A 28 -18.58 14.94 -21.13
CA ASP A 28 -17.90 15.58 -22.26
C ASP A 28 -18.21 14.83 -23.54
N GLY A 29 -18.75 15.53 -24.55
CA GLY A 29 -19.20 14.90 -25.80
C GLY A 29 -20.23 13.78 -25.60
N GLY A 30 -21.05 13.86 -24.55
CA GLY A 30 -22.03 12.82 -24.19
C GLY A 30 -21.43 11.58 -23.49
N ARG A 31 -20.15 11.60 -23.12
CA ARG A 31 -19.46 10.51 -22.41
C ARG A 31 -19.10 10.93 -21.00
N ALA A 32 -19.16 9.98 -20.07
CA ALA A 32 -18.71 10.20 -18.70
C ALA A 32 -17.19 10.37 -18.66
N VAL A 33 -16.75 11.32 -17.84
CA VAL A 33 -15.33 11.62 -17.61
C VAL A 33 -15.12 11.80 -16.12
N VAL A 34 -14.02 11.27 -15.58
CA VAL A 34 -13.53 11.62 -14.25
C VAL A 34 -12.29 12.49 -14.37
N LEU A 35 -12.32 13.65 -13.71
CA LEU A 35 -11.18 14.54 -13.54
C LEU A 35 -10.68 14.41 -12.11
N VAL A 36 -9.41 14.08 -11.97
CA VAL A 36 -8.71 14.09 -10.68
C VAL A 36 -7.72 15.24 -10.72
N ASP A 37 -7.82 16.16 -9.77
CA ASP A 37 -6.80 17.19 -9.55
C ASP A 37 -6.06 16.87 -8.25
N SER A 38 -4.73 16.84 -8.29
CA SER A 38 -3.89 16.35 -7.20
C SER A 38 -2.63 17.21 -7.11
N PRO A 39 -2.03 17.34 -5.91
CA PRO A 39 -0.72 17.98 -5.76
C PRO A 39 0.38 17.36 -6.65
N ARG A 40 0.20 16.11 -7.10
CA ARG A 40 1.12 15.38 -7.98
C ARG A 40 0.76 15.50 -9.48
N GLY A 41 -0.19 16.40 -9.78
CA GLY A 41 -0.70 16.70 -11.10
C GLY A 41 -2.02 16.01 -11.43
N GLY A 42 -2.81 16.65 -12.30
CA GLY A 42 -4.13 16.16 -12.68
C GLY A 42 -4.13 14.96 -13.63
N LEU A 43 -5.25 14.25 -13.64
CA LEU A 43 -5.57 13.12 -14.51
C LEU A 43 -6.98 13.29 -15.08
N ARG A 44 -7.14 12.89 -16.33
CA ARG A 44 -8.44 12.69 -16.96
C ARG A 44 -8.61 11.21 -17.26
N VAL A 45 -9.74 10.64 -16.85
CA VAL A 45 -10.14 9.28 -17.17
C VAL A 45 -11.39 9.33 -18.04
N ASP A 46 -11.23 8.98 -19.31
CA ASP A 46 -12.34 8.85 -20.25
C ASP A 46 -13.04 7.49 -20.06
N ASP A 47 -14.37 7.51 -20.12
CA ASP A 47 -15.22 6.33 -19.98
C ASP A 47 -14.89 5.51 -18.71
N PRO A 48 -14.94 6.12 -17.51
CA PRO A 48 -14.63 5.45 -16.26
C PRO A 48 -15.73 4.43 -15.93
N SER A 49 -15.34 3.26 -15.43
CA SER A 49 -16.33 2.31 -14.96
C SER A 49 -17.01 2.80 -13.67
N PRO A 50 -18.28 2.42 -13.41
CA PRO A 50 -18.97 2.83 -12.17
C PRO A 50 -18.20 2.47 -10.89
N ALA A 51 -17.51 1.31 -10.90
CA ALA A 51 -16.66 0.89 -9.80
C ALA A 51 -15.46 1.83 -9.60
N LEU A 52 -14.82 2.32 -10.66
CA LEU A 52 -13.73 3.28 -10.53
C LEU A 52 -14.25 4.61 -9.97
N VAL A 53 -15.37 5.12 -10.48
CA VAL A 53 -15.98 6.39 -10.01
C VAL A 53 -16.26 6.30 -8.51
N GLU A 54 -16.91 5.23 -8.07
CA GLU A 54 -17.25 5.04 -6.66
C GLU A 54 -16.01 4.81 -5.79
N ALA A 55 -14.99 4.09 -6.30
CA ALA A 55 -13.73 3.92 -5.60
C ALA A 55 -13.05 5.26 -5.34
N LEU A 56 -12.86 6.08 -6.39
CA LEU A 56 -12.23 7.40 -6.28
C LEU A 56 -13.03 8.34 -5.38
N ARG A 57 -14.36 8.33 -5.47
CA ARG A 57 -15.24 9.11 -4.59
C ARG A 57 -15.10 8.70 -3.12
N ARG A 58 -14.99 7.41 -2.81
CA ARG A 58 -14.77 6.96 -1.41
C ARG A 58 -13.35 7.26 -0.95
N MET A 59 -12.35 7.11 -1.82
CA MET A 59 -10.95 7.41 -1.51
C MET A 59 -10.71 8.90 -1.24
N SER A 60 -11.49 9.81 -1.84
CA SER A 60 -11.45 11.24 -1.52
C SER A 60 -12.06 11.57 -0.15
N LEU A 61 -12.82 10.65 0.45
CA LEU A 61 -13.38 10.79 1.79
C LEU A 61 -12.50 10.12 2.87
N GLY A 62 -11.51 9.32 2.46
CA GLY A 62 -10.59 8.65 3.36
C GLY A 62 -10.18 7.25 2.86
N PRO A 63 -9.43 6.49 3.67
CA PRO A 63 -8.96 5.16 3.29
C PRO A 63 -10.08 4.13 3.10
N VAL A 64 -10.01 3.39 2.00
CA VAL A 64 -11.02 2.42 1.57
C VAL A 64 -10.40 1.03 1.43
N ARG A 65 -11.10 0.01 1.93
CA ARG A 65 -10.86 -1.39 1.57
C ARG A 65 -11.60 -1.70 0.27
N LEU A 66 -10.89 -1.91 -0.83
CA LEU A 66 -11.51 -2.21 -2.13
C LEU A 66 -12.40 -3.46 -2.15
N PRO A 67 -12.16 -4.51 -1.33
CA PRO A 67 -13.11 -5.61 -1.16
C PRO A 67 -14.52 -5.18 -0.68
N ASN A 68 -14.66 -4.02 -0.03
CA ASN A 68 -15.97 -3.49 0.37
C ASN A 68 -16.75 -2.87 -0.81
N LEU A 69 -16.10 -2.70 -1.96
CA LEU A 69 -16.72 -2.21 -3.20
C LEU A 69 -16.89 -3.36 -4.21
N VAL A 70 -15.85 -4.17 -4.38
CA VAL A 70 -15.85 -5.35 -5.25
C VAL A 70 -15.39 -6.54 -4.41
N PRO A 71 -16.30 -7.44 -3.95
CA PRO A 71 -15.98 -8.47 -2.96
C PRO A 71 -14.80 -9.39 -3.29
N ASP A 72 -14.55 -9.66 -4.57
CA ASP A 72 -13.45 -10.49 -5.05
C ASP A 72 -12.23 -9.68 -5.53
N PHE A 73 -12.11 -8.42 -5.11
CA PHE A 73 -10.93 -7.60 -5.38
C PHE A 73 -9.68 -8.24 -4.75
N PRO A 74 -8.59 -8.42 -5.51
CA PRO A 74 -7.43 -9.16 -5.03
C PRO A 74 -6.69 -8.40 -3.92
N ALA A 75 -6.23 -9.14 -2.90
CA ALA A 75 -5.20 -8.64 -2.00
C ALA A 75 -3.82 -8.65 -2.69
N TYR A 76 -2.85 -7.94 -2.12
CA TYR A 76 -1.50 -7.83 -2.70
C TYR A 76 -0.77 -9.18 -2.85
N ASP A 77 -1.07 -10.13 -1.97
CA ASP A 77 -0.47 -11.47 -1.91
C ASP A 77 -1.34 -12.56 -2.54
N SER A 78 -2.52 -12.20 -3.06
CA SER A 78 -3.42 -13.16 -3.68
C SER A 78 -2.82 -13.70 -4.99
N PRO A 79 -2.81 -15.03 -5.20
CA PRO A 79 -2.38 -15.58 -6.47
C PRO A 79 -3.28 -15.09 -7.62
N PRO A 80 -2.81 -15.14 -8.88
CA PRO A 80 -3.65 -14.84 -10.05
C PRO A 80 -4.80 -15.85 -10.16
N ALA A 81 -5.92 -15.58 -9.50
CA ALA A 81 -7.13 -16.37 -9.56
C ALA A 81 -8.04 -15.89 -10.72
N ARG A 82 -9.05 -16.70 -11.06
CA ARG A 82 -10.17 -16.22 -11.89
C ARG A 82 -10.91 -15.14 -11.12
N ARG A 83 -10.81 -13.90 -11.61
CA ARG A 83 -11.49 -12.72 -11.07
C ARG A 83 -12.79 -12.49 -11.83
N SER A 84 -13.78 -11.91 -11.17
CA SER A 84 -14.94 -11.34 -11.85
C SER A 84 -14.49 -10.28 -12.86
N ALA A 85 -15.31 -10.04 -13.88
CA ALA A 85 -15.06 -8.98 -14.85
C ALA A 85 -14.95 -7.60 -14.17
N ALA A 86 -15.73 -7.37 -13.11
CA ALA A 86 -15.70 -6.15 -12.33
C ALA A 86 -14.36 -5.96 -11.58
N ALA A 87 -13.86 -7.01 -10.91
CA ALA A 87 -12.56 -6.94 -10.24
C ALA A 87 -11.40 -6.78 -11.24
N ALA A 88 -11.45 -7.49 -12.37
CA ALA A 88 -10.44 -7.34 -13.42
C ALA A 88 -10.43 -5.94 -14.03
N ASP A 89 -11.61 -5.37 -14.32
CA ASP A 89 -11.75 -4.01 -14.82
C ASP A 89 -11.23 -2.98 -13.80
N LEU A 90 -11.65 -3.08 -12.53
CA LEU A 90 -11.22 -2.15 -11.50
C LEU A 90 -9.71 -2.17 -11.28
N VAL A 91 -9.08 -3.36 -11.24
CA VAL A 91 -7.61 -3.49 -11.15
C VAL A 91 -6.92 -2.78 -12.32
N ARG A 92 -7.41 -3.00 -13.55
CA ARG A 92 -6.87 -2.36 -14.75
C ARG A 92 -7.01 -0.84 -14.68
N ARG A 93 -8.20 -0.33 -14.34
CA ARG A 93 -8.48 1.11 -14.24
C ARG A 93 -7.71 1.78 -13.09
N LEU A 94 -7.52 1.10 -11.96
CA LEU A 94 -6.70 1.59 -10.86
C LEU A 94 -5.23 1.73 -11.25
N ALA A 95 -4.74 0.92 -12.20
CA ALA A 95 -3.39 1.09 -12.73
C ALA A 95 -3.22 2.43 -13.46
N ASP A 96 -4.28 2.97 -14.08
CA ASP A 96 -4.24 4.25 -14.81
C ASP A 96 -4.16 5.44 -13.85
N VAL A 97 -4.78 5.34 -12.67
CA VAL A 97 -4.81 6.40 -11.63
C VAL A 97 -3.77 6.20 -10.54
N ARG A 98 -2.89 5.20 -10.64
CA ARG A 98 -2.01 4.76 -9.54
C ARG A 98 -1.10 5.85 -8.94
N TYR A 99 -0.74 6.89 -9.72
CA TYR A 99 0.18 7.93 -9.26
C TYR A 99 -0.48 9.01 -8.38
N VAL A 100 -1.81 9.02 -8.31
CA VAL A 100 -2.58 9.90 -7.42
C VAL A 100 -3.18 9.16 -6.23
N VAL A 101 -2.84 7.88 -6.04
CA VAL A 101 -3.42 7.03 -4.99
C VAL A 101 -2.35 6.61 -4.00
N ASP A 102 -2.62 6.83 -2.72
CA ASP A 102 -1.81 6.34 -1.61
C ASP A 102 -2.27 4.94 -1.20
N ARG A 103 -1.30 4.10 -0.82
CA ARG A 103 -1.52 2.72 -0.38
C ARG A 103 -1.13 2.59 1.08
N HIS A 104 -2.01 2.00 1.88
CA HIS A 104 -1.78 1.89 3.30
C HIS A 104 -1.83 0.44 3.77
N LEU A 105 -0.95 0.12 4.71
CA LEU A 105 -1.10 -1.03 5.59
C LEU A 105 -1.64 -0.56 6.93
N MET A 106 -2.74 -1.18 7.34
CA MET A 106 -3.41 -0.97 8.61
C MET A 106 -3.22 -2.20 9.49
N LEU A 107 -3.09 -1.97 10.79
CA LEU A 107 -3.02 -3.01 11.80
C LEU A 107 -4.07 -2.77 12.89
N GLY A 108 -5.22 -3.45 12.76
CA GLY A 108 -6.45 -3.07 13.42
C GLY A 108 -6.88 -1.68 12.94
N ALA A 109 -7.19 -0.78 13.89
CA ALA A 109 -7.48 0.62 13.59
C ALA A 109 -6.23 1.50 13.38
N GLY A 110 -5.03 0.99 13.66
CA GLY A 110 -3.79 1.77 13.57
C GLY A 110 -3.19 1.77 12.18
N LEU A 111 -2.90 2.94 11.64
CA LEU A 111 -2.09 3.08 10.43
C LEU A 111 -0.66 2.64 10.73
N MET A 112 -0.11 1.76 9.89
CA MET A 112 1.23 1.19 10.05
C MET A 112 2.20 1.72 8.99
N MET A 113 1.74 1.81 7.75
CA MET A 113 2.56 2.29 6.64
C MET A 113 1.68 3.01 5.63
N THR A 114 2.17 4.12 5.10
CA THR A 114 1.65 4.77 3.90
C THR A 114 2.72 4.74 2.82
N VAL A 115 2.35 4.34 1.61
CA VAL A 115 3.20 4.43 0.43
C VAL A 115 2.54 5.40 -0.53
N SER A 116 3.23 6.51 -0.76
CA SER A 116 2.79 7.60 -1.61
C SER A 116 3.64 7.65 -2.88
N PRO A 117 3.04 7.68 -4.07
CA PRO A 117 3.76 8.02 -5.30
C PRO A 117 4.51 9.36 -5.18
N ALA A 118 5.75 9.40 -5.65
CA ALA A 118 6.55 10.63 -5.75
C ALA A 118 6.39 11.31 -7.12
N GLY A 119 5.84 10.62 -8.12
CA GLY A 119 5.63 11.15 -9.46
C GLY A 119 4.79 10.24 -10.37
N ARG A 120 4.50 10.72 -11.58
CA ARG A 120 3.63 10.02 -12.56
C ARG A 120 4.17 8.67 -13.03
N SER A 121 5.49 8.48 -12.99
CA SER A 121 6.15 7.22 -13.37
C SER A 121 6.01 6.12 -12.31
N ALA A 122 5.59 6.46 -11.08
CA ALA A 122 5.48 5.52 -9.97
C ALA A 122 4.68 4.28 -10.34
N ARG A 123 5.27 3.11 -10.09
CA ARG A 123 4.66 1.79 -10.29
C ARG A 123 4.78 1.00 -8.99
N PHE A 124 3.74 1.06 -8.17
CA PHE A 124 3.68 0.31 -6.93
C PHE A 124 2.92 -1.01 -7.14
N LEU A 125 3.66 -2.12 -7.14
CA LEU A 125 3.14 -3.46 -7.38
C LEU A 125 3.64 -4.43 -6.29
N PRO A 126 3.08 -4.35 -5.07
CA PRO A 126 3.37 -5.33 -4.03
C PRO A 126 2.92 -6.72 -4.49
N GLY A 127 3.73 -7.72 -4.16
CA GLY A 127 3.47 -9.12 -4.46
C GLY A 127 3.96 -10.01 -3.32
N PRO A 128 3.56 -11.29 -3.31
CA PRO A 128 3.98 -12.22 -2.27
C PRO A 128 5.51 -12.39 -2.28
N LEU A 129 6.10 -12.50 -1.10
CA LEU A 129 7.53 -12.78 -0.97
C LEU A 129 7.84 -14.19 -1.50
N PRO A 130 8.99 -14.39 -2.17
CA PRO A 130 9.33 -15.67 -2.83
C PRO A 130 9.85 -16.71 -1.82
N HIS A 131 9.08 -16.99 -0.77
CA HIS A 131 9.42 -18.03 0.21
C HIS A 131 9.70 -19.37 -0.49
N GLY A 132 10.81 -20.01 -0.16
CA GLY A 132 11.22 -21.29 -0.73
C GLY A 132 12.04 -21.23 -2.03
N ARG A 133 12.22 -20.05 -2.64
CA ARG A 133 13.14 -19.85 -3.80
C ARG A 133 14.39 -19.08 -3.35
N GLY A 134 15.28 -19.77 -2.66
CA GLY A 134 16.55 -19.21 -2.16
C GLY A 134 16.43 -18.55 -0.80
N ASP A 135 17.57 -18.37 -0.13
CA ASP A 135 17.68 -17.84 1.23
C ASP A 135 17.93 -16.32 1.22
N ALA A 136 17.10 -15.58 0.48
CA ALA A 136 17.35 -14.17 0.23
C ALA A 136 17.34 -13.33 1.53
N ARG A 137 18.21 -12.31 1.57
CA ARG A 137 18.34 -11.33 2.65
C ARG A 137 17.62 -10.03 2.29
N VAL A 138 16.84 -9.51 3.24
CA VAL A 138 16.23 -8.19 3.12
C VAL A 138 17.33 -7.14 3.31
N THR A 139 17.56 -6.31 2.30
CA THR A 139 18.64 -5.32 2.29
C THR A 139 18.07 -3.94 2.06
N LEU A 140 18.39 -2.98 2.94
CA LEU A 140 18.06 -1.58 2.71
C LEU A 140 18.69 -1.10 1.39
N THR A 141 17.91 -0.39 0.59
CA THR A 141 18.44 0.28 -0.59
C THR A 141 19.49 1.30 -0.14
N ARG A 142 20.70 1.28 -0.72
CA ARG A 142 21.81 2.16 -0.30
C ARG A 142 21.49 3.65 -0.39
N ALA A 143 20.62 4.02 -1.33
CA ALA A 143 20.15 5.38 -1.52
C ALA A 143 18.92 5.72 -0.67
N ALA A 144 18.49 4.86 0.27
CA ALA A 144 17.39 5.14 1.16
C ALA A 144 17.85 6.12 2.26
N ARG A 145 17.11 7.23 2.39
CA ARG A 145 17.28 8.24 3.43
C ARG A 145 16.12 8.14 4.41
N PHE A 146 16.42 8.39 5.67
CA PHE A 146 15.46 8.38 6.76
C PHE A 146 15.31 9.80 7.31
N SER A 147 14.08 10.26 7.46
CA SER A 147 13.78 11.52 8.12
C SER A 147 12.69 11.33 9.18
N PRO A 148 12.82 11.95 10.36
CA PRO A 148 11.74 11.94 11.35
C PRO A 148 10.48 12.60 10.80
N SER A 149 9.31 12.04 11.11
CA SER A 149 8.01 12.66 10.79
C SER A 149 7.04 12.46 11.94
N GLY A 150 6.94 13.48 12.80
CA GLY A 150 6.19 13.38 14.06
C GLY A 150 6.68 12.17 14.90
N PRO A 151 5.78 11.25 15.31
CA PRO A 151 6.15 10.02 16.01
C PRO A 151 6.60 8.89 15.06
N GLY A 152 6.63 9.12 13.75
CA GLY A 152 6.93 8.15 12.71
C GLY A 152 8.26 8.41 12.01
N LEU A 153 8.46 7.70 10.91
CA LEU A 153 9.68 7.74 10.10
C LEU A 153 9.32 7.77 8.63
N VAL A 154 9.98 8.64 7.89
CA VAL A 154 9.83 8.73 6.43
C VAL A 154 11.06 8.11 5.78
N LEU A 155 10.82 7.31 4.74
CA LEU A 155 11.81 6.72 3.87
C LEU A 155 11.63 7.27 2.46
N GLU A 156 12.71 7.80 1.91
CA GLU A 156 12.80 8.27 0.53
C GLU A 156 14.06 7.72 -0.13
N SER A 157 14.06 7.58 -1.44
CA SER A 157 15.27 7.21 -2.18
C SER A 157 15.26 7.83 -3.55
N ASP A 158 16.43 8.33 -3.99
CA ASP A 158 16.60 8.84 -5.36
C ASP A 158 16.41 7.74 -6.43
N LEU A 159 16.40 6.46 -6.01
CA LEU A 159 16.16 5.30 -6.87
C LEU A 159 14.71 4.79 -6.81
N SER A 160 13.82 5.51 -6.12
CA SER A 160 12.41 5.16 -5.97
C SER A 160 11.50 6.33 -6.35
N ASP A 161 10.46 6.01 -7.11
CA ASP A 161 9.35 6.93 -7.39
C ASP A 161 8.29 6.89 -6.28
N HIS A 162 8.67 6.55 -5.04
CA HIS A 162 7.76 6.45 -3.90
C HIS A 162 8.40 7.07 -2.66
N ARG A 163 7.53 7.59 -1.80
CA ARG A 163 7.81 7.98 -0.43
C ARG A 163 7.07 7.01 0.48
N VAL A 164 7.73 6.50 1.51
CA VAL A 164 7.12 5.59 2.49
C VAL A 164 7.11 6.25 3.84
N GLU A 165 5.95 6.35 4.47
CA GLU A 165 5.79 6.82 5.83
C GLU A 165 5.46 5.63 6.73
N LEU A 166 6.24 5.47 7.80
CA LEU A 166 6.06 4.45 8.82
C LEU A 166 5.41 5.09 10.03
N HIS A 167 4.34 4.45 10.50
CA HIS A 167 3.51 4.98 11.57
C HIS A 167 3.44 3.97 12.73
N GLY A 168 3.58 4.50 13.95
CA GLY A 168 3.44 3.72 15.17
C GLY A 168 4.65 2.83 15.51
N PRO A 169 4.67 2.28 16.73
CA PRO A 169 5.82 1.53 17.25
C PRO A 169 6.07 0.22 16.48
N GLU A 170 5.03 -0.44 15.95
CA GLU A 170 5.14 -1.68 15.18
C GLU A 170 5.98 -1.50 13.93
N ALA A 171 5.70 -0.46 13.14
CA ALA A 171 6.38 -0.20 11.89
C ALA A 171 7.85 0.18 12.14
N LEU A 172 8.12 1.03 13.14
CA LEU A 172 9.47 1.41 13.54
C LEU A 172 10.27 0.20 14.03
N TRP A 173 9.63 -0.65 14.83
CA TRP A 173 10.27 -1.84 15.36
C TRP A 173 10.60 -2.86 14.25
N LEU A 174 9.68 -3.10 13.31
CA LEU A 174 9.97 -3.92 12.14
C LEU A 174 11.11 -3.33 11.30
N MET A 175 11.08 -2.02 11.05
CA MET A 175 12.13 -1.34 10.29
C MET A 175 13.51 -1.48 10.95
N ALA A 176 13.58 -1.49 12.28
CA ALA A 176 14.82 -1.67 13.02
C ALA A 176 15.33 -3.13 13.02
N ARG A 177 14.49 -4.11 12.67
CA ARG A 177 14.81 -5.54 12.82
C ARG A 177 14.94 -6.29 11.50
N VAL A 178 14.07 -5.99 10.55
CA VAL A 178 13.97 -6.71 9.27
C VAL A 178 15.22 -6.54 8.39
N PRO A 179 15.83 -5.35 8.25
CA PRO A 179 17.06 -5.20 7.48
C PRO A 179 18.16 -6.14 7.95
N GLY A 180 18.75 -6.85 6.99
CA GLY A 180 19.76 -7.87 7.24
C GLY A 180 19.19 -9.24 7.60
N MET A 181 17.89 -9.40 7.82
CA MET A 181 17.31 -10.74 8.04
C MET A 181 17.15 -11.51 6.74
N ARG A 182 17.19 -12.84 6.86
CA ARG A 182 16.84 -13.75 5.77
C ARG A 182 15.32 -13.96 5.74
N LEU A 183 14.75 -14.15 4.55
CA LEU A 183 13.31 -14.31 4.36
C LEU A 183 12.73 -15.44 5.21
N ARG A 184 13.43 -16.59 5.29
CA ARG A 184 13.03 -17.74 6.10
C ARG A 184 12.95 -17.46 7.61
N ASP A 185 13.61 -16.39 8.07
CA ASP A 185 13.67 -16.02 9.48
C ASP A 185 12.66 -14.91 9.83
N LEU A 186 11.94 -14.33 8.86
CA LEU A 186 11.00 -13.23 9.11
C LEU A 186 9.88 -13.63 10.08
N GLU A 187 9.40 -14.86 10.04
CA GLU A 187 8.38 -15.33 11.00
C GLU A 187 8.87 -15.31 12.46
N ARG A 188 10.18 -15.36 12.70
CA ARG A 188 10.76 -15.30 14.06
C ARG A 188 10.56 -13.92 14.68
N VAL A 189 10.43 -12.88 13.86
CA VAL A 189 10.17 -11.49 14.27
C VAL A 189 8.82 -11.40 14.98
N VAL A 190 7.81 -12.12 14.50
CA VAL A 190 6.44 -12.13 15.05
C VAL A 190 6.38 -12.78 16.45
N ARG A 191 7.36 -13.61 16.81
CA ARG A 191 7.38 -14.37 18.07
C ARG A 191 8.03 -13.63 19.24
N LEU A 192 8.50 -12.40 19.04
CA LEU A 192 9.14 -11.63 20.10
C LEU A 192 8.08 -11.02 21.04
N PRO A 193 8.20 -11.21 22.37
CA PRO A 193 7.13 -10.95 23.35
C PRO A 193 6.72 -9.48 23.51
N ARG A 194 7.31 -8.54 22.75
CA ARG A 194 7.05 -7.11 22.90
C ARG A 194 5.94 -6.57 21.99
N LEU A 195 5.64 -7.21 20.85
CA LEU A 195 4.58 -6.78 19.94
C LEU A 195 3.96 -7.99 19.21
N PRO A 196 2.80 -8.52 19.65
CA PRO A 196 2.10 -9.55 18.88
C PRO A 196 1.59 -8.93 17.56
N LEU A 197 2.24 -9.28 16.47
CA LEU A 197 1.81 -8.93 15.12
C LEU A 197 0.93 -10.08 14.58
N PRO A 198 -0.12 -9.80 13.80
CA PRO A 198 -0.88 -10.85 13.13
C PRO A 198 -0.03 -11.55 12.09
N ALA A 199 -0.47 -12.76 11.73
CA ALA A 199 0.12 -13.51 10.64
C ALA A 199 0.19 -12.65 9.36
N GLY A 200 1.31 -12.74 8.64
CA GLY A 200 1.53 -12.00 7.40
C GLY A 200 1.91 -10.52 7.55
N ALA A 201 1.85 -9.91 8.74
CA ALA A 201 2.21 -8.49 8.91
C ALA A 201 3.66 -8.17 8.53
N THR A 202 4.60 -9.01 8.94
CA THR A 202 6.01 -8.85 8.58
C THR A 202 6.21 -9.02 7.07
N ASP A 203 5.54 -10.00 6.46
CA ASP A 203 5.64 -10.24 5.02
C ASP A 203 5.06 -9.09 4.20
N ALA A 204 3.88 -8.59 4.58
CA ALA A 204 3.25 -7.43 3.96
C ALA A 204 4.14 -6.20 4.06
N PHE A 205 4.72 -5.95 5.25
CA PHE A 205 5.64 -4.84 5.48
C PHE A 205 6.85 -4.92 4.54
N VAL A 206 7.51 -6.09 4.44
CA VAL A 206 8.65 -6.28 3.55
C VAL A 206 8.22 -6.18 2.08
N ALA A 207 7.12 -6.81 1.69
CA ALA A 207 6.59 -6.78 0.31
C ALA A 207 6.30 -5.36 -0.16
N TYR A 208 5.71 -4.53 0.72
CA TYR A 208 5.48 -3.12 0.47
C TYR A 208 6.79 -2.35 0.30
N LEU A 209 7.77 -2.54 1.20
CA LEU A 209 9.06 -1.88 1.07
C LEU A 209 9.83 -2.31 -0.20
N VAL A 210 9.71 -3.58 -0.60
CA VAL A 210 10.30 -4.08 -1.85
C VAL A 210 9.64 -3.42 -3.06
N ALA A 211 8.30 -3.37 -3.09
CA ALA A 211 7.56 -2.73 -4.18
C ALA A 211 7.79 -1.22 -4.25
N ALA A 212 7.99 -0.56 -3.11
CA ALA A 212 8.40 0.83 -3.01
C ALA A 212 9.91 1.03 -3.21
N ARG A 213 10.69 -0.02 -3.51
CA ARG A 213 12.14 0.03 -3.74
C ARG A 213 12.96 0.60 -2.58
N MET A 214 12.41 0.59 -1.36
CA MET A 214 13.10 0.99 -0.13
C MET A 214 13.99 -0.13 0.41
N VAL A 215 13.63 -1.37 0.10
CA VAL A 215 14.47 -2.55 0.32
C VAL A 215 14.55 -3.40 -0.94
N SER A 216 15.54 -4.28 -0.98
CA SER A 216 15.75 -5.27 -2.01
C SER A 216 15.94 -6.65 -1.38
N LEU A 217 15.70 -7.68 -2.18
CA LEU A 217 15.99 -9.07 -1.82
C LEU A 217 17.29 -9.48 -2.52
N SER A 218 18.36 -9.64 -1.75
CA SER A 218 19.65 -10.12 -2.24
C SER A 218 19.82 -11.61 -1.88
N PRO A 219 20.55 -12.41 -2.68
CA PRO A 219 20.83 -13.81 -2.34
C PRO A 219 21.63 -13.98 -1.04
#